data_AF-A0A5J4VWR8-F1
#
_entry.id   AF-A0A5J4VWR8-F1
#
_cell.length_a   1.000
_cell.length_b   1.000
_cell.length_c   1.000
_cell.angle_alpha   90.00
_cell.angle_beta   90.00
_cell.angle_gamma   90.00
#
_symmetry.space_group_name_H-M   'P 1'
#
loop_
_entity.id
_entity.type
_entity.pdbx_description
1 polymer ?
#
loop_
_entity_poly.entity_id
_entity_poly.type
_entity_poly.pdbx_seq_one_letter_code
_entity_poly.pdbx_strand_id
1 'polypeptide(L)'
;MLQQGQAVDLGMKMLPEWARVVLRQIRIDIPRTHAQKGSVAQQLLEEGIVQAMLERILFVWAIRHPAAGYVQGLNDMLLPMISVLLQPIVSQPQQFATQPSQNSSSQSSSSQSAIISTEQMRTPTIQGRSIMREQLIIDCTKLKLIPVQELRAVEADAYYCFAALIDSLQDSYTHAQLGIQRMVALMEQIVRKGFGDRGQRVAQHLVDDCGMDFMQFSFRWMNCLLVREFPPRLYHRLLDSYFSIGSTFGTFHVCVCAALLMYFEKDLLAKDFQGCVMFLQVLPTEKWVYVDMEKLLSSANRLYSALKSVKTSNNQNKIG
;
A
#
# COMPACT_ATOMS: atom_id res chain seq x y z
N MET A 1 10.05 -28.70 23.43
CA MET A 1 10.20 -28.89 21.98
C MET A 1 8.88 -28.50 21.32
N LEU A 2 8.77 -27.26 20.85
CA LEU A 2 7.63 -26.80 20.05
C LEU A 2 7.94 -27.15 18.59
N GLN A 3 7.13 -28.01 17.97
CA GLN A 3 7.28 -28.35 16.55
C GLN A 3 6.98 -27.12 15.69
N GLN A 4 7.99 -26.67 14.94
CA GLN A 4 7.85 -25.67 13.90
C GLN A 4 6.91 -26.22 12.81
N GLY A 5 5.78 -25.57 12.59
CA GLY A 5 4.86 -25.90 11.49
C GLY A 5 3.38 -26.00 11.83
N GLN A 6 2.98 -25.99 13.11
CA GLN A 6 1.57 -25.83 13.43
C GLN A 6 1.19 -24.36 13.33
N ALA A 7 0.34 -24.04 12.34
CA ALA A 7 -0.48 -22.84 12.40
C ALA A 7 -1.08 -22.78 13.80
N VAL A 8 -0.84 -21.68 14.52
CA VAL A 8 -1.56 -21.41 15.76
C VAL A 8 -3.02 -21.32 15.34
N ASP A 9 -3.78 -22.41 15.52
CA ASP A 9 -5.22 -22.35 15.43
C ASP A 9 -5.62 -21.31 16.48
N LEU A 10 -6.17 -20.19 16.04
CA LEU A 10 -6.60 -19.06 16.87
C LEU A 10 -7.72 -19.45 17.86
N GLY A 11 -7.87 -20.75 18.17
CA GLY A 11 -8.95 -21.33 18.92
C GLY A 11 -10.25 -20.91 18.27
N MET A 12 -10.47 -21.27 16.99
CA MET A 12 -11.63 -20.77 16.22
C MET A 12 -12.95 -20.93 17.00
N LYS A 13 -13.07 -21.98 17.82
CA LYS A 13 -14.23 -22.26 18.69
C LYS A 13 -14.41 -21.31 19.89
N MET A 14 -13.36 -20.60 20.31
CA MET A 14 -13.36 -19.64 21.41
C MET A 14 -13.68 -18.20 20.96
N LEU A 15 -13.61 -17.93 19.65
CA LEU A 15 -13.93 -16.62 19.09
C LEU A 15 -15.45 -16.41 18.97
N PRO A 16 -15.96 -15.19 19.26
CA PRO A 16 -17.35 -14.85 19.01
C PRO A 16 -17.68 -14.98 17.51
N GLU A 17 -18.96 -15.21 17.18
CA GLU A 17 -19.40 -15.49 15.80
C GLU A 17 -18.92 -14.45 14.79
N TRP A 18 -19.06 -13.15 15.11
CA TRP A 18 -18.63 -12.07 14.22
C TRP A 18 -17.13 -12.14 13.90
N ALA A 19 -16.29 -12.50 14.88
CA ALA A 19 -14.85 -12.62 14.68
C ALA A 19 -14.51 -13.85 13.83
N ARG A 20 -15.25 -14.96 13.99
CA ARG A 20 -15.13 -16.13 13.10
C ARG A 20 -15.49 -15.81 11.66
N VAL A 21 -16.53 -14.99 11.43
CA VAL A 21 -16.93 -14.53 10.09
C VAL A 21 -15.81 -13.72 9.44
N VAL A 22 -15.26 -12.74 10.17
CA VAL A 22 -14.11 -11.93 9.70
C VAL A 22 -12.91 -12.81 9.35
N LEU A 23 -12.52 -13.71 10.26
CA LEU A 23 -11.37 -14.59 10.06
C LEU A 23 -11.58 -15.54 8.86
N ARG A 24 -12.79 -16.08 8.69
CA ARG A 24 -13.14 -16.92 7.54
C ARG A 24 -12.99 -16.14 6.23
N GLN A 25 -13.48 -14.90 6.17
CA GLN A 25 -13.34 -14.06 4.99
C GLN A 25 -11.87 -13.79 4.65
N ILE A 26 -11.06 -13.41 5.65
CA ILE A 26 -9.62 -13.19 5.50
C ILE A 26 -8.92 -14.44 4.93
N ARG A 27 -9.22 -15.63 5.47
CA ARG A 27 -8.64 -16.90 5.00
C ARG A 27 -9.02 -17.26 3.57
N ILE A 28 -10.21 -16.85 3.13
CA ILE A 28 -10.67 -17.04 1.75
C ILE A 28 -9.94 -16.07 0.81
N ASP A 29 -9.66 -14.85 1.26
CA ASP A 29 -9.08 -13.80 0.42
C ASP A 29 -7.55 -13.86 0.33
N ILE A 30 -6.85 -14.30 1.38
CA ILE A 30 -5.38 -14.36 1.40
C ILE A 30 -4.80 -15.12 0.20
N PRO A 31 -5.19 -16.38 -0.10
CA PRO A 31 -4.65 -17.11 -1.26
C PRO A 31 -4.98 -16.47 -2.61
N ARG A 32 -5.96 -15.55 -2.65
CA ARG A 32 -6.43 -14.82 -3.83
C ARG A 32 -5.90 -13.38 -3.88
N THR A 33 -4.99 -13.02 -2.97
CA THR A 33 -4.33 -11.70 -2.94
C THR A 33 -3.64 -11.43 -4.26
N HIS A 34 -3.79 -10.22 -4.78
CA HIS A 34 -3.17 -9.86 -6.05
C HIS A 34 -1.65 -9.92 -5.93
N ALA A 35 -1.03 -10.78 -6.74
CA ALA A 35 0.39 -10.84 -6.94
C ALA A 35 0.67 -11.10 -8.43
N GLN A 36 1.52 -10.27 -9.03
CA GLN A 36 1.88 -10.44 -10.44
C GLN A 36 2.57 -11.80 -10.64
N LYS A 37 2.20 -12.51 -11.71
CA LYS A 37 2.77 -13.83 -12.03
C LYS A 37 4.30 -13.77 -12.16
N GLY A 38 5.00 -14.68 -11.48
CA GLY A 38 6.46 -14.74 -11.45
C GLY A 38 7.13 -13.69 -10.56
N SER A 39 6.36 -12.82 -9.89
CA SER A 39 6.92 -11.84 -8.97
C SER A 39 7.31 -12.46 -7.62
N VAL A 40 8.18 -11.77 -6.88
CA VAL A 40 8.51 -12.10 -5.48
C VAL A 40 7.27 -12.11 -4.60
N ALA A 41 6.30 -11.22 -4.84
CA ALA A 41 5.05 -11.18 -4.09
C ALA A 41 4.25 -12.49 -4.24
N GLN A 42 4.26 -13.10 -5.44
CA GLN A 42 3.59 -14.39 -5.66
C GLN A 42 4.29 -15.50 -4.87
N GLN A 43 5.62 -15.56 -4.96
CA GLN A 43 6.41 -16.58 -4.26
C GLN A 43 6.25 -16.47 -2.74
N LEU A 44 6.23 -15.24 -2.21
CA LEU A 44 5.95 -14.98 -0.80
C LEU A 44 4.54 -15.46 -0.41
N LEU A 45 3.53 -15.24 -1.26
CA LEU A 45 2.17 -15.63 -0.96
C LEU A 45 1.97 -17.16 -0.89
N GLU A 46 2.81 -17.92 -1.59
CA GLU A 46 2.81 -19.40 -1.55
C GLU A 46 3.38 -19.95 -0.23
N GLU A 47 4.13 -19.12 0.52
CA GLU A 47 4.71 -19.52 1.80
C GLU A 47 3.71 -19.38 2.95
N GLY A 48 3.40 -20.50 3.63
CA GLY A 48 2.43 -20.53 4.73
C GLY A 48 2.79 -19.61 5.90
N ILE A 49 4.07 -19.28 6.10
CA ILE A 49 4.52 -18.30 7.10
C ILE A 49 3.97 -16.90 6.77
N VAL A 50 4.05 -16.49 5.50
CA VAL A 50 3.58 -15.19 5.04
C VAL A 50 2.05 -15.12 5.07
N GLN A 51 1.36 -16.17 4.63
CA GLN A 51 -0.10 -16.25 4.76
C GLN A 51 -0.55 -16.10 6.22
N ALA A 52 0.16 -16.73 7.15
CA ALA A 52 -0.16 -16.63 8.56
C ALA A 52 0.14 -15.22 9.12
N MET A 53 1.15 -14.51 8.63
CA MET A 53 1.40 -13.10 8.96
C MET A 53 0.28 -12.20 8.45
N LEU A 54 -0.10 -12.33 7.17
CA LEU A 54 -1.23 -11.61 6.58
C LEU A 54 -2.51 -11.82 7.40
N GLU A 55 -2.83 -13.07 7.74
CA GLU A 55 -4.01 -13.43 8.53
C GLU A 55 -4.05 -12.69 9.86
N ARG A 56 -2.95 -12.74 10.63
CA ARG A 56 -2.89 -12.13 11.95
C ARG A 56 -2.96 -10.62 11.89
N ILE A 57 -2.21 -9.98 10.99
CA ILE A 57 -2.22 -8.52 10.84
C ILE A 57 -3.61 -8.04 10.46
N LEU A 58 -4.22 -8.62 9.42
CA LEU A 58 -5.55 -8.21 8.94
C LEU A 58 -6.62 -8.46 9.99
N PHE A 59 -6.54 -9.58 10.71
CA PHE A 59 -7.50 -9.91 11.77
C PHE A 59 -7.39 -8.95 12.96
N VAL A 60 -6.17 -8.69 13.44
CA VAL A 60 -5.93 -7.73 14.53
C VAL A 60 -6.39 -6.33 14.12
N TRP A 61 -6.09 -5.91 12.89
CA TRP A 61 -6.54 -4.61 12.39
C TRP A 61 -8.06 -4.52 12.32
N ALA A 62 -8.74 -5.53 11.76
CA ALA A 62 -10.20 -5.55 11.64
C ALA A 62 -10.91 -5.48 13.00
N ILE A 63 -10.41 -6.19 14.01
CA ILE A 63 -10.97 -6.13 15.38
C ILE A 63 -10.80 -4.75 16.00
N ARG A 64 -9.67 -4.09 15.74
CA ARG A 64 -9.38 -2.75 16.28
C ARG A 64 -10.15 -1.64 15.58
N HIS A 65 -10.75 -1.92 14.41
CA HIS A 65 -11.51 -0.96 13.62
C HIS A 65 -12.91 -1.51 13.29
N PRO A 66 -13.79 -1.72 14.29
CA PRO A 66 -15.07 -2.42 14.10
C PRO A 66 -16.04 -1.73 13.13
N ALA A 67 -15.90 -0.42 12.91
CA ALA A 67 -16.69 0.32 11.94
C ALA A 67 -16.35 -0.04 10.47
N ALA A 68 -15.10 -0.46 10.22
CA ALA A 68 -14.64 -0.91 8.91
C ALA A 68 -14.62 -2.45 8.81
N GLY A 69 -14.16 -3.13 9.86
CA GLY A 69 -13.94 -4.57 9.85
C GLY A 69 -12.87 -4.96 8.83
N TYR A 70 -13.04 -6.11 8.17
CA TYR A 70 -12.19 -6.49 7.04
C TYR A 70 -12.95 -6.28 5.73
N VAL A 71 -12.31 -5.59 4.79
CA VAL A 71 -12.82 -5.36 3.43
C VAL A 71 -11.84 -5.95 2.42
N GLN A 72 -12.37 -6.68 1.44
CA GLN A 72 -11.56 -7.25 0.36
C GLN A 72 -10.81 -6.13 -0.37
N GLY A 73 -9.50 -6.29 -0.56
CA GLY A 73 -8.60 -5.27 -1.07
C GLY A 73 -7.56 -4.82 -0.04
N LEU A 74 -7.89 -4.87 1.27
CA LEU A 74 -6.94 -4.59 2.35
C LEU A 74 -5.73 -5.53 2.32
N ASN A 75 -5.96 -6.79 1.99
CA ASN A 75 -4.93 -7.82 1.83
C ASN A 75 -3.92 -7.48 0.72
N ASP A 76 -4.37 -6.87 -0.38
CA ASP A 76 -3.51 -6.52 -1.51
C ASP A 76 -2.53 -5.41 -1.15
N MET A 77 -2.92 -4.48 -0.27
CA MET A 77 -2.05 -3.38 0.19
C MET A 77 -1.01 -3.84 1.22
N LEU A 78 -1.31 -4.90 1.98
CA LEU A 78 -0.43 -5.40 3.03
C LEU A 78 0.75 -6.23 2.48
N LEU A 79 0.53 -7.06 1.46
CA LEU A 79 1.57 -7.93 0.91
C LEU A 79 2.83 -7.17 0.42
N PRO A 80 2.70 -6.05 -0.32
CA PRO A 80 3.84 -5.21 -0.70
C PRO A 80 4.65 -4.71 0.50
N MET A 81 4.00 -4.31 1.60
CA MET A 81 4.68 -3.84 2.81
C MET A 81 5.51 -4.97 3.46
N ILE A 82 4.93 -6.16 3.59
CA ILE A 82 5.63 -7.33 4.10
C ILE A 82 6.84 -7.66 3.21
N SER A 83 6.70 -7.57 1.89
CA SER A 83 7.81 -7.84 0.97
C SER A 83 8.99 -6.88 1.20
N VAL A 84 8.73 -5.58 1.37
CA VAL A 84 9.77 -4.58 1.61
C VAL A 84 10.47 -4.84 2.96
N LEU A 85 9.71 -5.16 4.01
CA LEU A 85 10.24 -5.38 5.35
C LEU A 85 11.01 -6.71 5.49
N LEU A 86 10.68 -7.74 4.70
CA LEU A 86 11.40 -9.02 4.70
C LEU A 86 12.75 -8.95 3.96
N GLN A 87 12.89 -8.07 2.96
CA GLN A 87 14.10 -7.96 2.13
C GLN A 87 15.41 -7.84 2.92
N PRO A 88 15.58 -6.90 3.88
CA PRO A 88 16.85 -6.75 4.59
C PRO A 88 17.21 -8.00 5.42
N ILE A 89 16.20 -8.67 5.99
CA ILE A 89 16.40 -9.83 6.86
C ILE A 89 16.81 -11.06 6.06
N VAL A 90 16.16 -11.29 4.91
CA VAL A 90 16.49 -12.42 4.02
C VAL A 90 17.84 -12.22 3.34
N SER A 91 18.20 -10.97 3.05
CA SER A 91 19.47 -10.63 2.38
C SER A 91 20.67 -10.74 3.33
N GLN A 92 20.49 -10.49 4.62
CA GLN A 92 21.56 -10.47 5.62
C GLN A 92 21.15 -11.17 6.93
N PRO A 93 20.86 -12.49 6.90
CA PRO A 93 20.29 -13.21 8.05
C PRO A 93 21.21 -13.27 9.28
N GLN A 94 22.52 -13.03 9.13
CA GLN A 94 23.50 -13.11 10.22
C GLN A 94 23.71 -11.81 11.01
N GLN A 95 23.26 -10.65 10.51
CA GLN A 95 23.45 -9.37 11.24
C GLN A 95 22.42 -9.16 12.36
N PHE A 96 21.28 -9.86 12.30
CA PHE A 96 20.19 -9.76 13.28
C PHE A 96 20.21 -10.87 14.34
N ALA A 97 21.12 -11.85 14.21
CA ALA A 97 21.38 -12.81 15.28
C ALA A 97 22.22 -12.12 16.38
N THR A 98 21.56 -11.45 17.32
CA THR A 98 22.21 -10.86 18.49
C THR A 98 23.08 -11.88 19.23
N GLN A 99 24.27 -11.44 19.60
CA GLN A 99 25.28 -12.20 20.33
C GLN A 99 24.73 -12.83 21.61
N PRO A 100 25.21 -14.03 22.00
CA PRO A 100 24.85 -14.60 23.28
C PRO A 100 25.43 -13.74 24.42
N SER A 101 24.55 -13.34 25.33
CA SER A 101 24.88 -12.70 26.60
C SER A 101 25.92 -13.50 27.38
N GLN A 102 27.16 -13.02 27.45
CA GLN A 102 28.09 -13.44 28.48
C GLN A 102 27.93 -12.53 29.70
N ASN A 103 27.35 -13.10 30.75
CA ASN A 103 27.52 -12.61 32.11
C ASN A 103 28.83 -13.17 32.65
N SER A 104 29.79 -12.30 32.97
CA SER A 104 30.67 -12.47 34.12
C SER A 104 31.23 -11.12 34.58
N SER A 105 31.19 -10.97 35.90
CA SER A 105 31.39 -9.78 36.71
C SER A 105 32.86 -9.38 36.93
N SER A 106 33.16 -8.08 36.93
CA SER A 106 33.95 -7.43 38.00
C SER A 106 34.03 -5.89 37.82
N GLN A 107 34.00 -5.20 38.97
CA GLN A 107 34.07 -3.75 39.28
C GLN A 107 35.30 -3.05 38.64
N SER A 108 35.47 -1.72 38.51
CA SER A 108 35.05 -0.53 39.28
C SER A 108 35.32 0.80 38.52
N SER A 109 34.49 1.81 38.80
CA SER A 109 34.75 3.27 38.87
C SER A 109 35.39 4.05 37.70
N SER A 110 34.63 4.96 37.11
CA SER A 110 34.83 6.41 37.30
C SER A 110 33.72 7.22 36.62
N SER A 111 33.20 8.20 37.34
CA SER A 111 32.14 9.11 36.93
C SER A 111 32.64 10.07 35.84
N GLN A 112 32.00 10.07 34.68
CA GLN A 112 31.92 11.24 33.82
C GLN A 112 30.50 11.38 33.29
N SER A 113 29.84 12.44 33.73
CA SER A 113 28.66 13.02 33.12
C SER A 113 28.94 13.34 31.65
N ALA A 114 28.36 12.57 30.74
CA ALA A 114 28.37 12.87 29.32
C ALA A 114 26.92 13.06 28.86
N ILE A 115 26.66 14.29 28.41
CA ILE A 115 25.48 14.75 27.71
C ILE A 115 25.08 13.69 26.67
N ILE A 116 23.82 13.25 26.68
CA ILE A 116 23.26 12.35 25.67
C ILE A 116 23.21 13.12 24.35
N SER A 117 24.30 13.04 23.58
CA SER A 117 24.31 13.45 22.18
C SER A 117 23.35 12.54 21.42
N THR A 118 22.43 13.19 20.71
CA THR A 118 21.34 12.69 19.87
C THR A 118 21.78 11.87 18.65
N GLU A 119 22.89 11.11 18.73
CA GLU A 119 23.65 10.62 17.58
C GLU A 119 23.55 9.09 17.36
N GLN A 120 22.42 8.48 17.70
CA GLN A 120 22.13 7.06 17.37
C GLN A 120 20.82 6.84 16.61
N MET A 121 20.45 7.80 15.75
CA MET A 121 19.63 7.51 14.57
C MET A 121 20.55 7.49 13.36
N ARG A 122 21.32 6.41 13.18
CA ARG A 122 22.09 6.22 11.94
C ARG A 122 21.12 5.82 10.83
N THR A 123 20.57 6.81 10.15
CA THR A 123 20.13 6.66 8.76
C THR A 123 21.33 6.19 7.93
N PRO A 124 21.24 5.10 7.16
CA PRO A 124 22.32 4.73 6.25
C PRO A 124 22.40 5.79 5.15
N THR A 125 23.48 6.58 5.17
CA THR A 125 23.84 7.50 4.08
C THR A 125 24.22 6.68 2.85
N ILE A 126 23.35 6.65 1.84
CA ILE A 126 23.68 6.06 0.53
C ILE A 126 24.31 7.16 -0.33
N GLN A 127 25.65 7.18 -0.37
CA GLN A 127 26.40 7.94 -1.36
C GLN A 127 26.21 7.35 -2.76
N GLY A 128 25.69 8.18 -3.67
CA GLY A 128 26.04 8.15 -5.10
C GLY A 128 26.08 6.79 -5.79
N ARG A 129 24.93 6.11 -5.91
CA ARG A 129 24.71 5.12 -6.97
C ARG A 129 23.53 5.55 -7.81
N SER A 130 23.73 5.51 -9.13
CA SER A 130 22.70 5.63 -10.17
C SER A 130 21.39 4.94 -9.74
N ILE A 131 20.25 5.59 -9.94
CA ILE A 131 18.90 5.17 -9.49
C ILE A 131 18.40 3.98 -10.33
N MET A 132 19.18 2.91 -10.41
CA MET A 132 18.65 1.56 -10.59
C MET A 132 18.33 1.05 -9.19
N ARG A 133 17.20 1.51 -8.61
CA ARG A 133 16.71 0.95 -7.36
C ARG A 133 16.43 -0.54 -7.62
N GLU A 134 17.17 -1.38 -6.91
CA GLU A 134 17.20 -2.83 -7.06
C GLU A 134 15.78 -3.40 -7.01
N GLN A 135 15.49 -4.27 -7.99
CA GLN A 135 14.31 -5.13 -7.93
C GLN A 135 14.38 -5.93 -6.62
N LEU A 136 13.27 -6.06 -5.88
CA LEU A 136 13.26 -6.93 -4.69
C LEU A 136 13.71 -8.33 -5.09
N ILE A 137 14.66 -8.89 -4.34
CA ILE A 137 15.18 -10.24 -4.51
C ILE A 137 15.07 -10.91 -3.14
N ILE A 138 13.97 -11.62 -2.94
CA ILE A 138 13.73 -12.37 -1.70
C ILE A 138 13.79 -13.85 -2.03
N ASP A 139 14.82 -14.51 -1.50
CA ASP A 139 14.92 -15.96 -1.53
C ASP A 139 13.95 -16.55 -0.49
N CYS A 140 12.75 -16.88 -0.96
CA CYS A 140 11.66 -17.37 -0.10
C CYS A 140 12.03 -18.67 0.64
N THR A 141 12.98 -19.46 0.12
CA THR A 141 13.45 -20.70 0.77
C THR A 141 14.10 -20.44 2.13
N LYS A 142 14.64 -19.24 2.33
CA LYS A 142 15.31 -18.83 3.58
C LYS A 142 14.35 -18.34 4.66
N LEU A 143 13.06 -18.12 4.36
CA LEU A 143 12.10 -17.63 5.36
C LEU A 143 12.01 -18.54 6.58
N LYS A 144 12.14 -19.86 6.38
CA LYS A 144 12.11 -20.86 7.46
C LYS A 144 13.33 -20.81 8.36
N LEU A 145 14.41 -20.18 7.91
CA LEU A 145 15.65 -20.00 8.67
C LEU A 145 15.63 -18.74 9.54
N ILE A 146 14.68 -17.83 9.31
CA ILE A 146 14.56 -16.59 10.07
C ILE A 146 14.04 -16.91 11.48
N PRO A 147 14.70 -16.42 12.55
CA PRO A 147 14.19 -16.57 13.90
C PRO A 147 12.77 -16.04 14.04
N VAL A 148 11.95 -16.72 14.85
CA VAL A 148 10.53 -16.33 15.03
C VAL A 148 10.42 -14.90 15.56
N GLN A 149 11.33 -14.45 16.43
CA GLN A 149 11.34 -13.08 16.94
C GLN A 149 11.48 -12.02 15.83
N GLU A 150 12.35 -12.26 14.85
CA GLU A 150 12.54 -11.37 13.70
C GLU A 150 11.30 -11.35 12.80
N LEU A 151 10.69 -12.51 12.54
CA LEU A 151 9.42 -12.58 11.81
C LEU A 151 8.29 -11.83 12.54
N ARG A 152 8.27 -11.86 13.87
CA ARG A 152 7.32 -11.10 14.69
C ARG A 152 7.60 -9.60 14.66
N ALA A 153 8.85 -9.18 14.61
CA ALA A 153 9.22 -7.77 14.45
C ALA A 153 8.72 -7.25 13.09
N VAL A 154 8.97 -7.99 12.01
CA VAL A 154 8.42 -7.66 10.67
C VAL A 154 6.89 -7.59 10.69
N GLU A 155 6.24 -8.55 11.35
CA GLU A 155 4.78 -8.57 11.46
C GLU A 155 4.24 -7.31 12.18
N ALA A 156 4.91 -6.89 13.26
CA ALA A 156 4.56 -5.69 14.00
C ALA A 156 4.78 -4.41 13.16
N ASP A 157 5.94 -4.29 12.50
CA ASP A 157 6.25 -3.16 11.63
C ASP A 157 5.26 -3.07 10.47
N ALA A 158 4.94 -4.20 9.83
CA ALA A 158 3.96 -4.28 8.76
C ALA A 158 2.57 -3.84 9.25
N TYR A 159 2.16 -4.25 10.46
CA TYR A 159 0.91 -3.80 11.06
C TYR A 159 0.87 -2.28 11.24
N TYR A 160 1.93 -1.67 11.78
CA TYR A 160 1.95 -0.22 12.03
C TYR A 160 2.04 0.60 10.73
N CYS A 161 2.83 0.15 9.75
CA CYS A 161 2.86 0.76 8.42
C CYS A 161 1.50 0.68 7.72
N PHE A 162 0.85 -0.49 7.78
CA PHE A 162 -0.47 -0.70 7.22
C PHE A 162 -1.52 0.16 7.91
N ALA A 163 -1.53 0.17 9.25
CA ALA A 163 -2.45 1.00 10.02
C ALA A 163 -2.28 2.49 9.69
N ALA A 164 -1.04 2.99 9.62
CA ALA A 164 -0.75 4.37 9.28
C ALA A 164 -1.22 4.73 7.85
N LEU A 165 -1.10 3.81 6.89
CA LEU A 165 -1.62 4.02 5.54
C LEU A 165 -3.14 4.11 5.53
N ILE A 166 -3.83 3.17 6.21
CA ILE A 166 -5.29 3.12 6.18
C ILE A 166 -5.94 4.19 7.08
N ASP A 167 -5.23 4.75 8.06
CA ASP A 167 -5.77 5.71 9.02
C ASP A 167 -6.45 6.92 8.37
N SER A 168 -5.87 7.44 7.27
CA SER A 168 -6.46 8.57 6.54
C SER A 168 -7.56 8.20 5.54
N LEU A 169 -7.86 6.91 5.39
CA LEU A 169 -8.83 6.35 4.44
C LEU A 169 -9.87 5.44 5.11
N GLN A 170 -9.99 5.46 6.43
CA GLN A 170 -10.88 4.54 7.16
C GLN A 170 -12.33 4.63 6.66
N ASP A 171 -12.80 5.83 6.33
CA ASP A 171 -14.14 6.10 5.81
C ASP A 171 -14.45 5.37 4.48
N SER A 172 -13.42 5.04 3.70
CA SER A 172 -13.53 4.24 2.47
C SER A 172 -13.84 2.76 2.73
N TYR A 173 -13.61 2.27 3.94
CA TYR A 173 -13.82 0.87 4.32
C TYR A 173 -14.99 0.69 5.31
N THR A 174 -15.61 1.78 5.76
CA THR A 174 -16.84 1.72 6.56
C THR A 174 -18.05 1.28 5.73
N HIS A 175 -19.16 0.93 6.40
CA HIS A 175 -20.41 0.55 5.74
C HIS A 175 -20.83 1.57 4.67
N ALA A 176 -21.33 1.07 3.53
CA ALA A 176 -21.66 1.82 2.32
C ALA A 176 -20.49 2.54 1.60
N GLN A 177 -19.26 2.46 2.13
CA GLN A 177 -18.02 2.94 1.50
C GLN A 177 -18.12 4.38 0.95
N LEU A 178 -18.73 5.28 1.72
CA LEU A 178 -18.93 6.68 1.30
C LEU A 178 -17.62 7.42 1.02
N GLY A 179 -16.51 7.00 1.65
CA GLY A 179 -15.17 7.51 1.34
C GLY A 179 -14.79 7.25 -0.12
N ILE A 180 -15.02 6.03 -0.62
CA ILE A 180 -14.77 5.67 -2.02
C ILE A 180 -15.64 6.51 -2.95
N GLN A 181 -16.93 6.65 -2.67
CA GLN A 181 -17.84 7.46 -3.50
C GLN A 181 -17.36 8.93 -3.59
N ARG A 182 -16.90 9.51 -2.47
CA ARG A 182 -16.30 10.85 -2.47
C ARG A 182 -15.01 10.93 -3.29
N MET A 183 -14.15 9.92 -3.19
CA MET A 183 -12.90 9.85 -3.97
C MET A 183 -13.19 9.77 -5.47
N VAL A 184 -14.17 8.97 -5.87
CA VAL A 184 -14.58 8.84 -7.28
C VAL A 184 -15.23 10.13 -7.80
N ALA A 185 -16.13 10.74 -7.03
CA ALA A 185 -16.73 12.03 -7.40
C ALA A 185 -15.65 13.12 -7.54
N LEU A 186 -14.66 13.15 -6.64
CA LEU A 186 -13.53 14.06 -6.75
C LEU A 186 -12.68 13.75 -7.98
N MET A 187 -12.45 12.47 -8.32
CA MET A 187 -11.74 12.06 -9.52
C MET A 187 -12.43 12.62 -10.77
N GLU A 188 -13.74 12.44 -10.89
CA GLU A 188 -14.51 12.95 -12.03
C GLU A 188 -14.38 14.48 -12.14
N GLN A 189 -14.51 15.19 -11.02
CA GLN A 189 -14.32 16.65 -10.98
C GLN A 189 -12.92 17.06 -11.47
N ILE A 190 -11.88 16.36 -11.02
CA ILE A 190 -10.49 16.61 -11.44
C ILE A 190 -10.31 16.31 -12.93
N VAL A 191 -10.90 15.24 -13.46
CA VAL A 191 -10.81 14.92 -14.90
C VAL A 191 -11.49 16.01 -15.71
N ARG A 192 -12.75 16.36 -15.39
CA ARG A 192 -13.52 17.37 -16.14
C ARG A 192 -12.88 18.76 -16.10
N LYS A 193 -12.34 19.18 -14.95
CA LYS A 193 -11.85 20.57 -14.75
C LYS A 193 -10.33 20.72 -14.80
N GLY A 194 -9.59 19.71 -14.36
CA GLY A 194 -8.14 19.78 -14.16
C GLY A 194 -7.31 19.63 -15.44
N PHE A 195 -7.91 19.15 -16.53
CA PHE A 195 -7.23 18.91 -17.81
C PHE A 195 -7.80 19.74 -18.98
N GLY A 196 -8.64 20.74 -18.69
CA GLY A 196 -9.31 21.56 -19.70
C GLY A 196 -10.12 20.72 -20.69
N ASP A 197 -10.14 21.14 -21.96
CA ASP A 197 -10.92 20.50 -23.03
C ASP A 197 -10.59 19.01 -23.23
N ARG A 198 -9.36 18.59 -22.94
CA ARG A 198 -8.96 17.18 -23.00
C ARG A 198 -9.71 16.35 -21.97
N GLY A 199 -9.77 16.83 -20.74
CA GLY A 199 -10.48 16.17 -19.65
C GLY A 199 -11.97 16.11 -19.89
N GLN A 200 -12.56 17.21 -20.38
CA GLN A 200 -13.97 17.24 -20.75
C GLN A 200 -14.31 16.24 -21.85
N ARG A 201 -13.47 16.12 -22.90
CA ARG A 201 -13.67 15.13 -23.97
C ARG A 201 -13.62 13.69 -23.46
N VAL A 202 -12.66 13.35 -22.61
CA VAL A 202 -12.58 12.00 -22.01
C VAL A 202 -13.79 11.70 -21.14
N ALA A 203 -14.20 12.65 -20.30
CA ALA A 203 -15.35 12.47 -19.42
C ALA A 203 -16.66 12.34 -20.22
N GLN A 204 -16.86 13.15 -21.26
CA GLN A 204 -17.99 13.06 -22.17
C GLN A 204 -18.04 11.70 -22.87
N HIS A 205 -16.90 11.26 -23.42
CA HIS A 205 -16.81 9.98 -24.11
C HIS A 205 -17.13 8.80 -23.20
N LEU A 206 -16.59 8.79 -21.98
CA LEU A 206 -16.85 7.71 -21.03
C LEU A 206 -18.30 7.72 -20.54
N VAL A 207 -18.83 8.89 -20.15
CA VAL A 207 -20.15 8.99 -19.49
C VAL A 207 -21.28 8.99 -20.50
N ASP A 208 -21.22 9.87 -21.49
CA ASP A 208 -22.34 10.14 -22.39
C ASP A 208 -22.31 9.24 -23.63
N ASP A 209 -21.13 9.04 -24.24
CA ASP A 209 -21.02 8.21 -25.45
C ASP A 209 -20.97 6.71 -25.13
N CYS A 210 -20.25 6.32 -24.07
CA CYS A 210 -20.14 4.93 -23.64
C CYS A 210 -21.16 4.53 -22.56
N GLY A 211 -21.80 5.47 -21.86
CA GLY A 211 -22.72 5.15 -20.77
C GLY A 211 -22.04 4.60 -19.51
N MET A 212 -20.75 4.90 -19.28
CA MET A 212 -19.98 4.42 -18.13
C MET A 212 -20.04 5.39 -16.96
N ASP A 213 -20.34 4.87 -15.78
CA ASP A 213 -20.16 5.61 -14.53
C ASP A 213 -18.71 5.48 -14.05
N PHE A 214 -18.13 6.57 -13.51
CA PHE A 214 -16.77 6.57 -12.99
C PHE A 214 -16.55 5.49 -11.91
N MET A 215 -17.56 5.17 -11.11
CA MET A 215 -17.49 4.10 -10.10
C MET A 215 -17.19 2.74 -10.73
N GLN A 216 -17.70 2.43 -11.92
CA GLN A 216 -17.61 1.10 -12.51
C GLN A 216 -16.17 0.66 -12.78
N PHE A 217 -15.29 1.60 -13.15
CA PHE A 217 -13.87 1.30 -13.42
C PHE A 217 -12.95 1.73 -12.28
N SER A 218 -13.27 2.82 -11.58
CA SER A 218 -12.36 3.41 -10.59
C SER A 218 -12.55 2.88 -9.16
N PHE A 219 -13.64 2.16 -8.86
CA PHE A 219 -13.86 1.58 -7.52
C PHE A 219 -12.64 0.76 -7.05
N ARG A 220 -12.14 -0.13 -7.91
CA ARG A 220 -10.97 -0.96 -7.61
C ARG A 220 -9.70 -0.13 -7.41
N TRP A 221 -9.55 0.95 -8.17
CA TRP A 221 -8.40 1.84 -8.08
C TRP A 221 -8.35 2.52 -6.72
N MET A 222 -9.50 3.02 -6.24
CA MET A 222 -9.63 3.65 -4.92
C MET A 222 -9.52 2.64 -3.78
N ASN A 223 -10.18 1.48 -3.90
CA ASN A 223 -10.27 0.48 -2.83
C ASN A 223 -8.96 -0.30 -2.61
N CYS A 224 -8.19 -0.55 -3.67
CA CYS A 224 -6.91 -1.26 -3.58
C CYS A 224 -5.69 -0.34 -3.79
N LEU A 225 -5.90 0.97 -3.79
CA LEU A 225 -4.87 1.99 -4.01
C LEU A 225 -3.99 1.76 -5.24
N LEU A 226 -4.57 1.33 -6.36
CA LEU A 226 -3.87 1.02 -7.63
C LEU A 226 -2.85 -0.14 -7.57
N VAL A 227 -2.78 -0.94 -6.50
CA VAL A 227 -1.84 -2.08 -6.40
C VAL A 227 -2.01 -3.11 -7.53
N ARG A 228 -3.20 -3.18 -8.10
CA ARG A 228 -3.55 -4.09 -9.22
C ARG A 228 -3.24 -3.51 -10.59
N GLU A 229 -2.92 -2.22 -10.67
CA GLU A 229 -2.70 -1.51 -11.93
C GLU A 229 -1.23 -1.28 -12.23
N PHE A 230 -0.31 -1.63 -11.31
CA PHE A 230 1.11 -1.43 -11.48
C PHE A 230 1.91 -2.69 -11.10
N PRO A 231 3.00 -2.98 -11.81
CA PRO A 231 3.93 -4.01 -11.37
C PRO A 231 4.55 -3.63 -10.01
N PRO A 232 4.93 -4.60 -9.15
CA PRO A 232 5.36 -4.33 -7.77
C PRO A 232 6.44 -3.26 -7.63
N ARG A 233 7.41 -3.23 -8.54
CA ARG A 233 8.50 -2.22 -8.56
C ARG A 233 7.99 -0.77 -8.63
N LEU A 234 6.92 -0.53 -9.38
CA LEU A 234 6.32 0.79 -9.53
C LEU A 234 5.32 1.07 -8.41
N TYR A 235 4.65 0.04 -7.91
CA TYR A 235 3.78 0.19 -6.75
C TYR A 235 4.56 0.59 -5.49
N HIS A 236 5.74 0.03 -5.24
CA HIS A 236 6.58 0.50 -4.13
C HIS A 236 6.98 1.97 -4.29
N ARG A 237 7.27 2.40 -5.52
CA ARG A 237 7.53 3.82 -5.80
C ARG A 237 6.30 4.69 -5.55
N LEU A 238 5.10 4.19 -5.82
CA LEU A 238 3.85 4.87 -5.48
C LEU A 238 3.70 5.01 -3.96
N LEU A 239 3.98 3.94 -3.22
CA LEU A 239 3.96 3.95 -1.76
C LEU A 239 4.97 4.95 -1.17
N ASP A 240 6.20 5.05 -1.71
CA ASP A 240 7.17 6.07 -1.29
C ASP A 240 6.53 7.48 -1.32
N SER A 241 5.80 7.78 -2.39
CA SER A 241 5.10 9.06 -2.54
C SER A 241 3.93 9.19 -1.57
N TYR A 242 3.15 8.13 -1.31
CA TYR A 242 2.04 8.18 -0.37
C TYR A 242 2.53 8.43 1.06
N PHE A 243 3.53 7.69 1.52
CA PHE A 243 4.14 7.91 2.83
C PHE A 243 4.78 9.30 2.94
N SER A 244 5.42 9.80 1.89
CA SER A 244 6.01 11.15 1.88
C SER A 244 4.97 12.27 1.99
N ILE A 245 3.74 12.05 1.49
CA ILE A 245 2.66 13.04 1.56
C ILE A 245 1.93 13.01 2.91
N GLY A 246 1.96 11.88 3.60
CA GLY A 246 1.36 11.71 4.93
C GLY A 246 -0.17 11.75 4.90
N SER A 247 -0.80 12.33 5.93
CA SER A 247 -2.24 12.26 6.20
C SER A 247 -3.19 12.75 5.08
N THR A 248 -2.65 13.43 4.07
CA THR A 248 -3.42 13.98 2.94
C THR A 248 -3.25 13.16 1.66
N PHE A 249 -2.58 12.01 1.73
CA PHE A 249 -2.31 11.19 0.54
C PHE A 249 -3.58 10.69 -0.13
N GLY A 250 -4.71 10.54 0.58
CA GLY A 250 -5.99 10.16 -0.05
C GLY A 250 -6.41 11.11 -1.18
N THR A 251 -6.27 12.43 -0.97
CA THR A 251 -6.50 13.41 -2.05
C THR A 251 -5.47 13.28 -3.17
N PHE A 252 -4.21 13.03 -2.82
CA PHE A 252 -3.15 12.80 -3.82
C PHE A 252 -3.39 11.53 -4.64
N HIS A 253 -3.88 10.45 -4.03
CA HIS A 253 -4.23 9.21 -4.70
C HIS A 253 -5.31 9.45 -5.77
N VAL A 254 -6.32 10.26 -5.45
CA VAL A 254 -7.33 10.67 -6.45
C VAL A 254 -6.69 11.43 -7.62
N CYS A 255 -5.73 12.32 -7.35
CA CYS A 255 -4.96 12.99 -8.41
C CYS A 255 -4.14 11.99 -9.26
N VAL A 256 -3.55 10.95 -8.63
CA VAL A 256 -2.83 9.89 -9.35
C VAL A 256 -3.79 9.12 -10.25
N CYS A 257 -4.97 8.73 -9.77
CA CYS A 257 -6.00 8.05 -10.56
C CYS A 257 -6.45 8.91 -11.76
N ALA A 258 -6.71 10.20 -11.55
CA ALA A 258 -7.08 11.11 -12.63
C ALA A 258 -5.95 11.28 -13.67
N ALA A 259 -4.71 11.42 -13.21
CA ALA A 259 -3.55 11.49 -14.10
C ALA A 259 -3.32 10.18 -14.87
N LEU A 260 -3.60 9.03 -14.26
CA LEU A 260 -3.49 7.72 -14.90
C LEU A 260 -4.54 7.55 -16.00
N LEU A 261 -5.80 7.93 -15.72
CA LEU A 261 -6.87 7.93 -16.73
C LEU A 261 -6.48 8.81 -17.93
N MET A 262 -6.00 10.03 -17.66
CA MET A 262 -5.62 10.98 -18.71
C MET A 262 -4.32 10.65 -19.43
N TYR A 263 -3.47 9.78 -18.87
CA TYR A 263 -2.32 9.23 -19.59
C TYR A 263 -2.80 8.41 -20.80
N PHE A 264 -3.89 7.66 -20.64
CA PHE A 264 -4.48 6.80 -21.68
C PHE A 264 -5.61 7.46 -22.47
N GLU A 265 -5.73 8.79 -22.45
CA GLU A 265 -6.79 9.53 -23.17
C GLU A 265 -6.99 9.06 -24.61
N LYS A 266 -5.90 8.88 -25.38
CA LYS A 266 -5.99 8.49 -26.79
C LYS A 266 -6.55 7.08 -26.97
N ASP A 267 -6.16 6.15 -26.10
CA ASP A 267 -6.64 4.78 -26.13
C ASP A 267 -8.12 4.71 -25.75
N LEU A 268 -8.55 5.52 -24.78
CA LEU A 268 -9.93 5.56 -24.31
C LEU A 268 -10.87 6.15 -25.37
N LEU A 269 -10.50 7.29 -25.96
CA LEU A 269 -11.30 7.94 -27.01
C LEU A 269 -11.45 7.08 -28.28
N ALA A 270 -10.58 6.09 -28.47
CA ALA A 270 -10.62 5.17 -29.61
C ALA A 270 -11.44 3.89 -29.33
N LYS A 271 -12.02 3.73 -28.14
CA LYS A 271 -12.74 2.52 -27.71
C LYS A 271 -14.20 2.83 -27.42
N ASP A 272 -15.05 1.85 -27.67
CA ASP A 272 -16.45 1.86 -27.23
C ASP A 272 -16.57 1.43 -25.75
N PHE A 273 -17.81 1.29 -25.25
CA PHE A 273 -18.08 0.86 -23.87
C PHE A 273 -17.32 -0.41 -23.48
N GLN A 274 -17.43 -1.48 -24.28
CA GLN A 274 -16.80 -2.77 -23.97
C GLN A 274 -15.27 -2.65 -24.00
N GLY A 275 -14.73 -1.94 -24.99
CA GLY A 275 -13.29 -1.69 -25.09
C GLY A 275 -12.76 -0.90 -23.90
N CYS A 276 -13.46 0.15 -23.47
CA CYS A 276 -13.09 0.96 -22.30
C CYS A 276 -13.12 0.15 -21.00
N VAL A 277 -14.18 -0.64 -20.77
CA VAL A 277 -14.28 -1.51 -19.58
C VAL A 277 -13.12 -2.50 -19.52
N MET A 278 -12.86 -3.23 -20.61
CA MET A 278 -11.77 -4.22 -20.65
C MET A 278 -10.39 -3.56 -20.48
N PHE A 279 -10.20 -2.38 -21.09
CA PHE A 279 -8.94 -1.65 -21.01
C PHE A 279 -8.66 -1.11 -19.62
N LEU A 280 -9.66 -0.49 -18.97
CA LEU A 280 -9.52 0.08 -17.62
C LEU A 280 -9.42 -1.01 -16.53
N GLN A 281 -9.91 -2.22 -16.81
CA GLN A 281 -9.71 -3.37 -15.93
C GLN A 281 -8.31 -4.00 -16.05
N VAL A 282 -7.57 -3.77 -17.13
CA VAL A 282 -6.19 -4.26 -17.32
C VAL A 282 -5.39 -3.23 -18.10
N LEU A 283 -4.84 -2.24 -17.40
CA LEU A 283 -4.02 -1.21 -18.03
C LEU A 283 -2.67 -1.79 -18.50
N PRO A 284 -2.13 -1.31 -19.64
CA PRO A 284 -0.86 -1.82 -20.20
C PRO A 284 0.37 -1.21 -19.49
N THR A 285 0.44 -1.35 -18.17
CA THR A 285 1.52 -0.81 -17.32
C THR A 285 2.66 -1.78 -17.06
N GLU A 286 2.54 -3.03 -17.52
CA GLU A 286 3.54 -4.09 -17.29
C GLU A 286 4.95 -3.69 -17.75
N LYS A 287 5.05 -2.99 -18.89
CA LYS A 287 6.32 -2.52 -19.47
C LYS A 287 6.77 -1.15 -18.95
N TRP A 288 5.99 -0.51 -18.09
CA TRP A 288 6.36 0.82 -17.58
C TRP A 288 7.64 0.73 -16.74
N VAL A 289 8.44 1.79 -16.81
CA VAL A 289 9.63 1.94 -15.98
C VAL A 289 9.46 3.10 -15.00
N TYR A 290 10.44 3.29 -14.11
CA TYR A 290 10.41 4.37 -13.12
C TYR A 290 10.17 5.74 -13.75
N VAL A 291 10.73 6.01 -14.93
CA VAL A 291 10.52 7.28 -15.64
C VAL A 291 9.05 7.53 -15.98
N ASP A 292 8.29 6.50 -16.36
CA ASP A 292 6.86 6.64 -16.64
C ASP A 292 6.07 6.92 -15.35
N MET A 293 6.46 6.23 -14.27
CA MET A 293 5.90 6.46 -12.94
C MET A 293 6.18 7.88 -12.43
N GLU A 294 7.39 8.41 -12.61
CA GLU A 294 7.74 9.78 -12.23
C GLU A 294 6.94 10.81 -13.04
N LYS A 295 6.72 10.57 -14.34
CA LYS A 295 5.86 11.44 -15.16
C LYS A 295 4.42 11.46 -14.64
N LEU A 296 3.88 10.29 -14.29
CA LEU A 296 2.56 10.15 -13.69
C LEU A 296 2.47 10.92 -12.36
N LEU A 297 3.40 10.65 -11.43
CA LEU A 297 3.46 11.29 -10.12
C LEU A 297 3.65 12.80 -10.23
N SER A 298 4.48 13.27 -11.18
CA SER A 298 4.67 14.70 -11.46
C SER A 298 3.37 15.35 -11.94
N SER A 299 2.60 14.68 -12.79
CA SER A 299 1.29 15.16 -13.22
C SER A 299 0.29 15.22 -12.06
N ALA A 300 0.23 14.15 -11.25
CA ALA A 300 -0.60 14.10 -10.06
C ALA A 300 -0.23 15.21 -9.06
N ASN A 301 1.06 15.50 -8.88
CA ASN A 301 1.53 16.50 -7.94
C ASN A 301 1.13 17.93 -8.36
N ARG A 302 1.08 18.23 -9.66
CA ARG A 302 0.55 19.51 -10.17
C ARG A 302 -0.92 19.68 -9.81
N LEU A 303 -1.74 18.67 -10.07
CA LEU A 303 -3.17 18.67 -9.71
C LEU A 303 -3.35 18.82 -8.20
N TYR A 304 -2.59 18.05 -7.43
CA TYR A 304 -2.64 18.08 -5.98
C TYR A 304 -2.26 19.45 -5.39
N SER A 305 -1.21 20.07 -5.91
CA SER A 305 -0.79 21.42 -5.51
C SER A 305 -1.85 22.48 -5.83
N ALA A 306 -2.48 22.39 -7.00
CA ALA A 306 -3.57 23.28 -7.40
C ALA A 306 -4.81 23.12 -6.50
N LEU A 307 -5.16 21.90 -6.09
CA LEU A 307 -6.27 21.68 -5.14
C LEU A 307 -5.97 22.24 -3.75
N LYS A 308 -4.71 22.17 -3.30
CA LYS A 308 -4.28 22.76 -2.03
C LYS A 308 -4.38 24.28 -2.06
N SER A 309 -3.93 24.95 -3.12
CA SER A 309 -3.97 26.42 -3.21
C SER A 309 -5.40 26.96 -3.15
N VAL A 310 -6.35 26.33 -3.84
CA VAL A 310 -7.77 26.73 -3.82
C VAL A 310 -8.38 26.62 -2.42
N LYS A 311 -8.05 25.56 -1.67
CA LYS A 311 -8.53 25.40 -0.28
C LYS A 311 -7.99 26.50 0.65
N THR A 312 -6.74 26.90 0.48
CA THR A 312 -6.13 27.98 1.26
C THR A 312 -6.78 29.33 0.97
N SER A 313 -7.02 29.67 -0.31
CA SER A 313 -7.67 30.93 -0.69
C SER A 313 -9.11 31.03 -0.18
N ASN A 314 -9.88 29.94 -0.22
CA ASN A 314 -11.27 29.94 0.26
C ASN A 314 -11.37 30.07 1.79
N ASN A 315 -10.38 29.60 2.54
CA ASN A 315 -10.35 29.76 4.00
C ASN A 315 -9.95 31.19 4.42
N GLN A 316 -9.08 31.86 3.67
CA GLN A 316 -8.73 33.26 3.94
C GLN A 316 -9.91 34.22 3.70
N ASN A 317 -10.72 33.96 2.67
CA ASN A 317 -11.91 34.77 2.36
C ASN A 317 -13.10 34.59 3.32
N LYS A 318 -13.06 33.61 4.23
CA LYS A 318 -14.10 33.39 5.25
C LYS A 318 -13.80 34.05 6.61
N ILE A 319 -12.58 34.58 6.78
CA ILE A 319 -12.11 35.20 8.03
C ILE A 319 -12.03 36.74 7.89
N GLY A 320 -12.27 37.27 6.68
CA GLY A 320 -12.33 38.71 6.38
C GLY A 320 -13.75 39.26 6.39
#